data_AF-A0A1H9BU10-F1
#
_entry.id   AF-A0A1H9BU10-F1
#
_cell.length_a   1.000
_cell.length_b   1.000
_cell.length_c   1.000
_cell.angle_alpha   90.00
_cell.angle_beta   90.00
_cell.angle_gamma   90.00
#
_symmetry.space_group_name_H-M   'P 1'
#
loop_
_entity.id
_entity.type
_entity.pdbx_description
1 polymer ?
#
loop_
_entity_poly.entity_id
_entity_poly.type
_entity_poly.pdbx_seq_one_letter_code
_entity_poly.pdbx_strand_id
1 'polypeptide(L)'
;MNLIEEYIQNIKNMKLSIDDFADKRKVNYSNKLADRNRKIVKQIEKGSNHIKFEYVSLLDSNDEDVRGWVAHHILELMNCDKSIRLKALDIIKDEANNHSDNVYRLGSSMWLKQYYQKHPDDMN
;
A
#
# COMPACT_ATOMS: atom_id res chain seq x y z
N MET A 1 3.10 6.07 -20.34
CA MET A 1 3.03 5.81 -18.90
C MET A 1 3.11 4.31 -18.68
N ASN A 2 4.16 3.84 -18.01
CA ASN A 2 4.30 2.44 -17.64
C ASN A 2 3.42 2.10 -16.41
N LEU A 3 3.35 0.82 -16.02
CA LEU A 3 2.50 0.37 -14.91
C LEU A 3 2.85 1.03 -13.57
N ILE A 4 4.14 1.20 -13.28
CA ILE A 4 4.62 1.80 -12.02
C ILE A 4 4.33 3.30 -11.99
N GLU A 5 4.55 4.00 -13.11
CA GLU A 5 4.20 5.41 -13.24
C GLU A 5 2.69 5.64 -13.05
N GLU A 6 1.85 4.79 -13.65
CA GLU A 6 0.39 4.85 -13.45
C GLU A 6 0.02 4.60 -11.99
N TYR A 7 0.64 3.60 -11.36
CA TYR A 7 0.40 3.25 -9.96
C TYR A 7 0.69 4.41 -9.02
N ILE A 8 1.86 5.06 -9.18
CA ILE A 8 2.27 6.21 -8.37
C ILE A 8 1.35 7.40 -8.63
N GLN A 9 0.98 7.65 -9.89
CA GLN A 9 0.07 8.75 -10.21
C GLN A 9 -1.32 8.56 -9.59
N ASN A 10 -1.82 7.32 -9.56
CA ASN A 10 -3.07 7.00 -8.89
C ASN A 10 -2.99 7.28 -7.39
N ILE A 11 -1.89 6.93 -6.71
CA ILE A 11 -1.68 7.26 -5.28
C ILE A 11 -1.78 8.75 -5.03
N LYS A 12 -1.10 9.56 -5.84
CA LYS A 12 -1.15 11.03 -5.73
C LYS A 12 -2.56 11.58 -5.92
N ASN A 13 -3.35 10.96 -6.79
CA ASN A 13 -4.73 11.37 -7.09
C ASN A 13 -5.76 10.84 -6.07
N MET A 14 -5.40 9.89 -5.21
CA MET A 14 -6.29 9.31 -4.19
C MET A 14 -6.38 10.14 -2.91
N LYS A 15 -5.57 11.20 -2.76
CA LYS A 15 -5.54 12.04 -1.56
C LYS A 15 -6.91 12.70 -1.32
N LEU A 16 -7.55 12.34 -0.22
CA LEU A 16 -8.80 12.91 0.26
C LEU A 16 -8.56 13.60 1.60
N SER A 17 -9.08 14.81 1.76
CA SER A 17 -9.20 15.47 3.05
C SER A 17 -10.42 14.93 3.82
N ILE A 18 -10.54 15.26 5.11
CA ILE A 18 -11.69 14.87 5.96
C ILE A 18 -13.02 15.28 5.32
N ASP A 19 -13.09 16.51 4.77
CA ASP A 19 -14.31 17.03 4.14
C ASP A 19 -14.66 16.29 2.84
N ASP A 20 -13.67 15.74 2.15
CA ASP A 20 -13.89 15.00 0.90
C ASP A 20 -14.58 13.66 1.13
N PHE A 21 -14.54 13.10 2.35
CA PHE A 21 -15.25 11.86 2.66
C PHE A 21 -16.77 12.03 2.68
N ALA A 22 -17.27 13.26 2.82
CA ALA A 22 -18.69 13.57 2.62
C ALA A 22 -19.08 13.62 1.14
N ASP A 23 -18.12 13.82 0.22
CA ASP A 23 -18.36 13.82 -1.23
C ASP A 23 -18.22 12.41 -1.81
N LYS A 24 -19.38 11.76 -1.97
CA LYS A 24 -19.48 10.43 -2.58
C LYS A 24 -18.82 10.34 -3.96
N ARG A 25 -18.76 11.42 -4.75
CA ARG A 25 -18.10 11.39 -6.07
C ARG A 25 -16.59 11.26 -5.93
N LYS A 26 -15.99 12.03 -5.02
CA LYS A 26 -14.54 11.98 -4.74
C LYS A 26 -14.15 10.64 -4.13
N VAL A 27 -14.92 10.14 -3.17
CA VAL A 27 -14.73 8.80 -2.60
C VAL A 27 -14.81 7.72 -3.67
N ASN A 28 -15.84 7.74 -4.53
CA ASN A 28 -15.96 6.77 -5.62
C ASN A 28 -14.80 6.85 -6.63
N TYR A 29 -14.30 8.05 -6.91
CA TYR A 29 -13.14 8.22 -7.78
C TYR A 29 -11.87 7.63 -7.14
N SER A 30 -11.59 7.95 -5.88
CA SER A 30 -10.46 7.39 -5.13
C SER A 30 -10.54 5.86 -5.06
N ASN A 31 -11.71 5.30 -4.79
CA ASN A 31 -11.92 3.84 -4.80
C ASN A 31 -11.61 3.20 -6.15
N LYS A 32 -12.01 3.83 -7.27
CA LYS A 32 -11.68 3.33 -8.61
C LYS A 32 -10.17 3.31 -8.87
N LEU A 33 -9.46 4.32 -8.39
CA LEU A 33 -8.00 4.38 -8.48
C LEU A 33 -7.34 3.30 -7.62
N ALA A 34 -7.83 3.08 -6.40
CA ALA A 34 -7.35 2.00 -5.53
C ALA A 34 -7.54 0.62 -6.18
N ASP A 35 -8.72 0.37 -6.77
CA ASP A 35 -9.01 -0.86 -7.50
C ASP A 35 -8.15 -1.02 -8.74
N ARG A 36 -7.86 0.08 -9.46
CA ARG A 36 -6.90 0.05 -10.56
C ARG A 36 -5.51 -0.31 -10.07
N ASN A 37 -5.05 0.23 -8.95
CA ASN A 37 -3.76 -0.08 -8.36
C ASN A 37 -3.64 -1.55 -7.96
N ARG A 38 -4.68 -2.15 -7.36
CA ARG A 38 -4.71 -3.61 -7.11
C ARG A 38 -4.55 -4.42 -8.40
N LYS A 39 -5.19 -4.00 -9.50
CA LYS A 39 -5.05 -4.65 -10.82
C LYS A 39 -3.64 -4.48 -11.38
N ILE A 40 -3.02 -3.31 -11.21
CA ILE A 40 -1.64 -3.06 -11.62
C ILE A 40 -0.68 -3.99 -10.87
N VAL A 41 -0.79 -4.10 -9.55
CA VAL A 41 0.09 -4.96 -8.75
C VAL A 41 -0.04 -6.43 -9.19
N LYS A 42 -1.27 -6.91 -9.45
CA LYS A 42 -1.47 -8.25 -10.01
C LYS A 42 -0.86 -8.45 -11.41
N GLN A 43 -0.73 -7.39 -12.21
CA GLN A 43 -0.03 -7.45 -13.50
C GLN A 43 1.48 -7.47 -13.30
N ILE A 44 2.01 -6.66 -12.36
CA ILE A 44 3.43 -6.66 -11.97
C ILE A 44 3.83 -8.03 -11.43
N GLU A 45 3.01 -8.65 -10.58
CA GLU A 45 3.25 -9.98 -10.02
C GLU A 45 3.30 -11.09 -11.09
N LYS A 46 2.64 -10.89 -12.24
CA LYS A 46 2.71 -11.81 -13.39
C LYS A 46 3.77 -11.41 -14.42
N GLY A 47 4.39 -10.25 -14.22
CA GLY A 47 5.39 -9.68 -15.13
C GLY A 47 6.77 -10.29 -14.94
N SER A 48 7.77 -9.66 -15.59
CA SER A 48 9.17 -10.04 -15.46
C SER A 48 9.72 -9.74 -14.05
N ASN A 49 10.81 -10.41 -13.67
CA ASN A 49 11.49 -10.11 -12.41
C ASN A 49 11.96 -8.64 -12.34
N HIS A 50 12.31 -8.04 -13.49
CA HIS A 50 12.73 -6.64 -13.54
C HIS A 50 11.64 -5.68 -13.02
N ILE A 51 10.40 -5.79 -13.51
CA ILE A 51 9.32 -4.90 -13.06
C ILE A 51 8.91 -5.20 -11.61
N LYS A 52 9.03 -6.45 -11.15
CA LYS A 52 8.82 -6.80 -9.74
C LYS A 52 9.84 -6.10 -8.84
N PHE A 53 11.13 -6.17 -9.19
CA PHE A 53 12.19 -5.50 -8.42
C PHE A 53 12.03 -3.98 -8.43
N GLU A 54 11.65 -3.40 -9.57
CA GLU A 54 11.35 -1.97 -9.67
C GLU A 54 10.15 -1.57 -8.79
N TYR A 55 9.12 -2.41 -8.69
CA TYR A 55 7.99 -2.14 -7.79
C TYR A 55 8.37 -2.31 -6.31
N VAL A 56 9.13 -3.34 -5.97
CA VAL A 56 9.59 -3.59 -4.59
C VAL A 56 10.51 -2.47 -4.09
N SER A 57 11.33 -1.87 -4.97
CA SER A 57 12.19 -0.74 -4.59
C SER A 57 11.40 0.51 -4.19
N LEU A 58 10.10 0.59 -4.49
CA LEU A 58 9.23 1.67 -4.01
C LEU A 58 9.00 1.62 -2.50
N LEU A 59 9.31 0.51 -1.81
CA LEU A 59 9.39 0.47 -0.34
C LEU A 59 10.44 1.45 0.20
N ASP A 60 11.42 1.85 -0.61
CA ASP A 60 12.45 2.85 -0.29
C ASP A 60 12.13 4.26 -0.83
N SER A 61 10.92 4.47 -1.35
CA SER A 61 10.47 5.79 -1.83
C SER A 61 10.58 6.83 -0.73
N ASN A 62 10.92 8.10 -1.04
CA ASN A 62 10.86 9.19 -0.06
C ASN A 62 9.41 9.66 0.22
N ASP A 63 8.48 9.35 -0.69
CA ASP A 63 7.05 9.63 -0.54
C ASP A 63 6.40 8.56 0.36
N GLU A 64 5.96 8.98 1.54
CA GLU A 64 5.35 8.12 2.56
C GLU A 64 4.07 7.43 2.07
N ASP A 65 3.21 8.14 1.34
CA ASP A 65 1.99 7.56 0.78
C ASP A 65 2.34 6.41 -0.18
N VAL A 66 3.37 6.60 -1.01
CA VAL A 66 3.84 5.54 -1.93
C VAL A 66 4.36 4.35 -1.15
N ARG A 67 5.20 4.56 -0.12
CA ARG A 67 5.73 3.47 0.70
C ARG A 67 4.62 2.67 1.37
N GLY A 68 3.65 3.33 1.99
CA GLY A 68 2.53 2.70 2.69
C GLY A 68 1.66 1.84 1.78
N TRP A 69 1.21 2.42 0.65
CA TRP A 69 0.41 1.69 -0.32
C TRP A 69 1.14 0.49 -0.93
N VAL A 70 2.45 0.61 -1.17
CA VAL A 70 3.27 -0.50 -1.68
C VAL A 70 3.40 -1.60 -0.62
N ALA A 71 3.66 -1.23 0.64
CA ALA A 71 3.76 -2.18 1.73
C ALA A 71 2.49 -3.03 1.89
N HIS A 72 1.31 -2.39 1.90
CA HIS A 72 0.03 -3.10 1.96
C HIS A 72 -0.16 -4.04 0.76
N HIS A 73 0.06 -3.57 -0.46
CA HIS A 73 -0.16 -4.40 -1.64
C HIS A 73 0.84 -5.54 -1.78
N ILE A 74 2.10 -5.38 -1.35
CA ILE A 74 3.07 -6.48 -1.31
C ILE A 74 2.52 -7.61 -0.42
N LEU A 75 2.04 -7.27 0.78
CA LEU A 75 1.54 -8.27 1.72
C LEU A 75 0.21 -8.90 1.31
N GLU A 76 -0.62 -8.19 0.55
CA GLU A 76 -1.94 -8.67 0.12
C GLU A 76 -1.95 -9.39 -1.23
N LEU A 77 -1.06 -9.02 -2.16
CA LEU A 77 -1.21 -9.34 -3.58
C LEU A 77 0.02 -9.96 -4.23
N MET A 78 1.18 -9.97 -3.56
CA MET A 78 2.43 -10.45 -4.15
C MET A 78 2.99 -11.66 -3.40
N ASN A 79 3.71 -12.50 -4.13
CA ASN A 79 4.48 -13.59 -3.54
C ASN A 79 5.95 -13.16 -3.44
N CYS A 80 6.29 -12.53 -2.32
CA CYS A 80 7.64 -12.06 -2.04
C CYS A 80 8.31 -12.91 -0.96
N ASP A 81 9.64 -12.91 -0.97
CA ASP A 81 10.42 -13.56 0.08
C ASP A 81 10.19 -12.92 1.45
N LYS A 82 10.63 -13.64 2.50
CA LYS A 82 10.45 -13.20 3.88
C LYS A 82 11.07 -11.83 4.17
N SER A 83 12.20 -11.49 3.55
CA SER A 83 12.89 -10.22 3.81
C SER A 83 12.08 -9.03 3.32
N ILE A 84 11.51 -9.12 2.12
CA ILE A 84 10.63 -8.08 1.56
C ILE A 84 9.35 -7.96 2.38
N ARG A 85 8.76 -9.08 2.79
CA ARG A 85 7.56 -9.09 3.64
C ARG A 85 7.80 -8.42 4.99
N LEU A 86 8.92 -8.72 5.65
CA LEU A 86 9.28 -8.08 6.93
C LEU A 86 9.46 -6.58 6.77
N LYS A 87 10.14 -6.14 5.71
CA LYS A 87 10.28 -4.71 5.40
C LYS A 87 8.93 -4.00 5.20
N ALA A 88 8.01 -4.63 4.46
CA ALA A 88 6.66 -4.09 4.28
C ALA A 88 5.89 -4.02 5.62
N LEU A 89 6.02 -5.04 6.47
CA LEU A 89 5.41 -5.01 7.80
C LEU A 89 5.98 -3.91 8.68
N ASP A 90 7.30 -3.70 8.66
CA ASP A 90 7.94 -2.66 9.47
C ASP A 90 7.48 -1.26 9.07
N ILE A 91 7.24 -1.01 7.78
CA ILE A 91 6.64 0.26 7.30
C ILE A 91 5.23 0.44 7.87
N ILE A 92 4.37 -0.58 7.80
CA ILE A 92 2.99 -0.46 8.31
C ILE A 92 2.97 -0.34 9.83
N LYS A 93 3.91 -1.00 10.54
CA LYS A 93 4.11 -0.82 11.98
C LYS A 93 4.55 0.59 12.33
N ASP A 94 5.46 1.17 11.55
CA ASP A 94 5.89 2.56 11.72
C ASP A 94 4.71 3.52 11.50
N GLU A 95 3.91 3.32 10.44
CA GLU A 95 2.69 4.10 10.21
C GLU A 95 1.70 3.98 11.37
N ALA A 96 1.49 2.76 11.90
CA ALA A 96 0.57 2.53 13.01
C ALA A 96 1.00 3.26 14.30
N ASN A 97 2.31 3.37 14.54
CA ASN A 97 2.85 3.91 15.79
C ASN A 97 3.21 5.40 15.70
N ASN A 98 3.70 5.86 14.55
CA ASN A 98 4.43 7.12 14.42
C ASN A 98 3.84 8.08 13.37
N HIS A 99 2.86 7.66 12.54
CA HIS A 99 2.29 8.55 11.53
C HIS A 99 1.67 9.80 12.17
N SER A 100 1.87 10.98 11.57
CA SER A 100 1.40 12.26 12.13
C SER A 100 -0.14 12.36 12.23
N ASP A 101 -0.84 11.80 11.25
CA ASP A 101 -2.31 11.72 11.21
C ASP A 101 -2.85 10.54 12.05
N ASN A 102 -3.74 10.84 13.00
CA ASN A 102 -4.39 9.87 13.88
C ASN A 102 -5.25 8.84 13.13
N VAL A 103 -5.90 9.24 12.03
CA VAL A 103 -6.77 8.36 11.23
C VAL A 103 -5.94 7.28 10.54
N TYR A 104 -4.78 7.67 9.99
CA TYR A 104 -3.83 6.73 9.42
C TYR A 104 -3.29 5.76 10.47
N ARG A 105 -2.85 6.25 11.63
CA ARG A 105 -2.38 5.38 12.74
C ARG A 105 -3.43 4.34 13.14
N LEU A 106 -4.68 4.77 13.28
CA LEU A 106 -5.80 3.89 13.61
C LEU A 106 -6.04 2.86 12.50
N GLY A 107 -6.07 3.30 11.24
CA GLY A 107 -6.25 2.44 10.07
C GLY A 107 -5.19 1.34 9.99
N SER A 108 -3.91 1.71 10.06
CA SER A 108 -2.79 0.77 10.00
C SER A 108 -2.78 -0.18 11.21
N SER A 109 -3.10 0.30 12.41
CA SER A 109 -3.26 -0.54 13.61
C SER A 109 -4.37 -1.59 13.44
N MET A 110 -5.53 -1.19 12.93
CA MET A 110 -6.64 -2.11 12.66
C MET A 110 -6.29 -3.13 11.58
N TRP A 111 -5.58 -2.70 10.53
CA TRP A 111 -5.13 -3.57 9.46
C TRP A 111 -4.14 -4.61 9.98
N LEU A 112 -3.11 -4.22 10.76
CA LEU A 112 -2.13 -5.12 11.35
C LEU A 112 -2.79 -6.19 12.23
N LYS A 113 -3.76 -5.79 13.06
CA LYS A 113 -4.54 -6.74 13.87
C LYS A 113 -5.23 -7.80 13.00
N GLN A 114 -5.86 -7.40 11.90
CA GLN A 114 -6.51 -8.33 10.98
C GLN A 114 -5.48 -9.17 10.20
N TYR A 115 -4.33 -8.60 9.88
CA TYR A 115 -3.26 -9.30 9.20
C TYR A 115 -2.70 -10.45 10.04
N TYR A 116 -2.36 -10.18 11.31
CA TYR A 116 -1.82 -11.19 12.21
C TYR A 116 -2.81 -12.28 12.61
N GLN A 117 -4.12 -11.99 12.58
CA GLN A 117 -5.13 -13.04 12.71
C GLN A 117 -5.06 -14.07 11.59
N LYS A 118 -4.64 -13.67 10.39
CA LYS A 118 -4.47 -14.54 9.22
C LYS A 118 -3.05 -15.10 9.09
N HIS A 119 -2.07 -14.39 9.63
CA HIS A 119 -0.64 -14.72 9.54
C HIS A 119 0.03 -14.59 10.92
N PRO A 120 -0.25 -15.52 11.85
CA PRO A 120 0.26 -15.43 13.22
C PRO A 120 1.80 -15.52 13.29
N ASP A 121 2.43 -16.18 12.31
CA ASP A 121 3.90 -16.35 12.26
C ASP A 121 4.66 -15.04 12.06
N ASP A 122 4.00 -13.98 11.58
CA ASP A 122 4.62 -12.66 11.37
C ASP A 122 4.40 -11.69 12.54
N MET A 123 3.82 -12.15 13.66
CA MET A 123 3.55 -11.35 14.85
C MET A 123 4.81 -11.04 15.68
N ASN A 124 5.93 -11.70 15.39
CA ASN A 124 7.19 -11.61 16.15
C ASN A 124 8.18 -10.60 15.54
#